data_AF-A0A948KLI3-F1
#
_entry.id   AF-A0A948KLI3-F1
#
_cell.length_a   1.000
_cell.length_b   1.000
_cell.length_c   1.000
_cell.angle_alpha   90.00
_cell.angle_beta   90.00
_cell.angle_gamma   90.00
#
_symmetry.space_group_name_H-M   'P 1'
#
loop_
_entity.id
_entity.type
_entity.pdbx_description
1 polymer ?
#
loop_
_entity_poly.entity_id
_entity_poly.type
_entity_poly.pdbx_seq_one_letter_code
_entity_poly.pdbx_strand_id
1 'polypeptide(L)' 'MTVRPMKTKWASCSTSGRLTFDESLIGKPHRLQDYVIVHELLHFRVPNHGKLWKSLMRAHLGEHELIETELKRLGKT' A
#
# COMPACT_ATOMS: atom_id res chain seq x y z
N MET A 1 -1.25 -7.21 13.10
CA MET A 1 -1.76 -7.10 11.71
C MET A 1 -3.17 -7.67 11.67
N THR A 2 -4.07 -7.08 10.89
CA THR A 2 -5.45 -7.58 10.70
C THR A 2 -5.87 -7.47 9.23
N VAL A 3 -6.74 -8.37 8.78
CA VAL A 3 -7.40 -8.31 7.47
C VAL A 3 -8.90 -8.23 7.71
N ARG A 4 -9.57 -7.26 7.10
CA ARG A 4 -11.02 -7.04 7.27
C ARG A 4 -11.60 -6.24 6.10
N PRO A 5 -12.92 -6.21 5.90
CA PRO A 5 -13.54 -5.29 4.96
C PRO A 5 -13.25 -3.82 5.32
N MET A 6 -12.80 -3.03 4.35
CA MET A 6 -12.56 -1.60 4.43
C MET A 6 -13.32 -0.86 3.32
N LYS A 7 -13.97 0.26 3.67
CA LYS A 7 -14.83 1.00 2.74
C LYS A 7 -14.04 1.91 1.79
N THR A 8 -13.00 2.58 2.29
CA THR A 8 -12.37 3.72 1.60
C THR A 8 -10.90 3.53 1.28
N LYS A 9 -10.20 2.61 1.95
CA LYS A 9 -8.75 2.42 1.80
C LYS A 9 -8.39 0.97 1.49
N TRP A 10 -7.29 0.79 0.78
CA TRP A 10 -6.70 -0.54 0.56
C TRP A 10 -6.01 -1.08 1.81
N ALA A 11 -5.37 -0.19 2.58
CA ALA A 11 -4.79 -0.51 3.87
C ALA A 11 -4.65 0.74 4.75
N SER A 12 -4.18 0.53 5.97
CA SER A 12 -3.79 1.62 6.87
C SER A 12 -2.82 1.13 7.94
N CYS A 13 -1.88 2.00 8.29
CA CYS A 13 -1.00 1.87 9.44
C CYS A 13 -1.43 2.83 10.56
N SER A 14 -1.66 2.33 11.78
CA SER A 14 -1.87 3.19 12.94
C SER A 14 -0.55 3.79 13.44
N THR A 15 -0.63 4.88 14.21
CA THR A 15 0.54 5.47 14.89
C THR A 15 1.24 4.50 15.85
N SER A 16 0.52 3.51 16.36
CA SER A 16 1.05 2.42 17.17
C SER A 16 1.60 1.24 16.36
N GLY A 17 1.66 1.34 15.04
CA GLY A 17 2.24 0.32 14.17
C GLY A 17 1.30 -0.84 13.81
N ARG A 18 -0.02 -0.69 13.95
CA ARG A 18 -0.98 -1.72 13.54
C ARG A 18 -1.32 -1.57 12.07
N LEU A 19 -0.89 -2.54 11.27
CA LEU A 19 -1.33 -2.71 9.89
C LEU A 19 -2.72 -3.35 9.80
N THR A 20 -3.58 -2.73 9.00
CA THR A 20 -4.87 -3.26 8.57
C THR A 20 -4.92 -3.28 7.05
N PHE A 21 -5.27 -4.42 6.46
CA PHE A 21 -5.47 -4.56 5.02
C PHE A 21 -6.93 -4.85 4.71
N ASP A 22 -7.37 -4.39 3.55
CA ASP A 22 -8.69 -4.71 3.02
C ASP A 22 -8.74 -6.16 2.51
N GLU A 23 -9.78 -6.90 2.91
CA GLU A 23 -10.01 -8.29 2.49
C GLU A 23 -10.04 -8.49 0.97
N SER A 24 -10.55 -7.51 0.21
CA SER A 24 -10.67 -7.68 -1.24
C SER A 24 -9.32 -7.74 -1.96
N LEU A 25 -8.21 -7.40 -1.29
CA LEU A 25 -6.84 -7.59 -1.81
C LEU A 25 -6.50 -9.06 -2.04
N ILE A 26 -7.09 -10.01 -1.28
CA ILE A 26 -6.77 -11.44 -1.38
C ILE A 26 -7.01 -11.97 -2.80
N GLY A 27 -8.05 -11.47 -3.48
CA GLY A 27 -8.37 -11.86 -4.85
C GLY A 27 -7.75 -10.99 -5.94
N LYS A 28 -6.91 -10.00 -5.59
CA LYS A 28 -6.24 -9.13 -6.58
C LYS A 28 -4.94 -9.74 -7.07
N PRO A 29 -4.47 -9.38 -8.27
CA PRO A 29 -3.11 -9.70 -8.73
C PRO A 29 -2.04 -9.39 -7.68
N HIS A 30 -1.04 -10.27 -7.54
CA HIS A 30 0.05 -10.14 -6.56
C HIS A 30 0.73 -8.77 -6.60
N ARG A 31 0.96 -8.20 -7.78
CA ARG A 31 1.57 -6.86 -7.93
C ARG A 31 0.82 -5.75 -7.19
N LEU A 32 -0.52 -5.83 -7.10
CA LEU A 32 -1.34 -4.87 -6.37
C LEU A 32 -1.22 -5.10 -4.86
N GLN A 33 -1.13 -6.37 -4.44
CA GLN A 33 -0.92 -6.73 -3.04
C GLN A 33 0.46 -6.25 -2.58
N ASP A 34 1.52 -6.55 -3.33
CA ASP A 34 2.90 -6.16 -3.04
C ASP A 34 3.02 -4.63 -2.91
N TYR A 35 2.37 -3.89 -3.81
CA TYR A 35 2.31 -2.44 -3.74
C TYR A 35 1.75 -1.96 -2.38
N VAL A 36 0.58 -2.45 -1.99
CA VAL A 36 -0.09 -2.00 -0.75
C VAL A 36 0.71 -2.42 0.49
N ILE A 37 1.28 -3.63 0.48
CA ILE A 37 2.10 -4.14 1.58
C ILE A 37 3.36 -3.27 1.75
N VAL A 38 4.13 -3.06 0.67
CA VAL A 38 5.35 -2.25 0.73
C VAL A 38 5.03 -0.80 1.11
N HIS A 39 3.94 -0.24 0.58
CA HIS A 39 3.47 1.10 0.96
C HIS A 39 3.30 1.21 2.48
N GLU A 40 2.51 0.34 3.09
CA GLU A 40 2.27 0.42 4.53
C GLU A 40 3.50 0.10 5.37
N LEU A 41 4.38 -0.79 4.90
CA LEU A 41 5.64 -1.09 5.58
C LEU A 41 6.61 0.11 5.55
N LEU A 42 6.64 0.87 4.47
CA LEU A 42 7.49 2.06 4.39
C LEU A 42 7.05 3.17 5.35
N HIS A 43 5.77 3.23 5.72
CA HIS A 43 5.28 4.20 6.71
C HIS A 43 5.98 4.11 8.07
N PHE A 44 6.50 2.93 8.44
CA PHE A 44 7.29 2.77 9.67
C PHE A 44 8.63 3.50 9.66
N ARG A 45 9.24 3.67 8.49
CA ARG A 45 10.59 4.24 8.34
C ARG A 45 10.55 5.66 7.80
N VAL A 46 9.64 5.93 6.87
CA VAL A 46 9.54 7.20 6.14
C VAL A 46 8.05 7.55 6.07
N PRO A 47 7.46 8.25 7.04
CA PRO A 47 6.01 8.47 7.07
C PRO A 47 5.50 9.36 5.92
N ASN A 48 6.36 10.16 5.31
CA ASN A 48 6.00 11.12 4.27
C ASN A 48 6.34 10.59 2.87
N HIS A 49 5.41 10.70 1.90
CA HIS A 49 5.57 10.25 0.50
C HIS A 49 6.49 11.14 -0.38
N GLY A 50 7.57 11.67 0.21
CA GLY A 50 8.55 12.54 -0.47
C GLY A 50 9.54 11.79 -1.38
N LYS A 51 10.64 12.44 -1.75
CA LYS A 51 11.66 11.86 -2.66
C LYS A 51 12.25 10.55 -2.14
N LEU A 52 12.55 10.48 -0.84
CA LEU A 52 13.10 9.27 -0.22
C LEU A 52 12.10 8.10 -0.30
N TRP A 53 10.83 8.35 -0.01
CA TRP A 53 9.77 7.35 -0.14
C TRP A 53 9.70 6.79 -1.56
N LYS A 54 9.62 7.66 -2.57
CA LYS A 54 9.54 7.26 -3.98
C LYS A 54 10.75 6.42 -4.39
N SER A 55 11.93 6.77 -3.88
CA SER A 55 13.16 6.02 -4.12
C SER A 55 13.11 4.62 -3.50
N LEU A 56 12.57 4.49 -2.29
CA LEU A 56 12.41 3.19 -1.62
C LEU A 56 11.34 2.32 -2.28
N MET A 57 10.19 2.90 -2.65
CA MET A 57 9.18 2.19 -3.44
C MET A 57 9.78 1.65 -4.75
N ARG A 58 10.56 2.46 -5.46
CA ARG A 58 11.23 2.05 -6.70
C ARG A 58 12.31 0.98 -6.45
N ALA A 59 13.03 1.05 -5.33
CA ALA A 59 14.02 0.05 -4.96
C ALA A 59 13.39 -1.32 -4.66
N HIS A 60 12.17 -1.35 -4.11
CA HIS A 60 11.47 -2.59 -3.77
C HIS A 60 10.61 -3.15 -4.91
N LEU A 61 9.96 -2.30 -5.70
CA LEU A 61 8.94 -2.68 -6.67
C LEU A 61 9.26 -2.29 -8.11
N GLY A 62 10.38 -1.62 -8.36
CA GLY A 62 10.70 -1.08 -9.69
C GLY A 62 9.70 0.01 -10.12
N GLU A 63 9.24 -0.06 -11.37
CA GLU A 63 8.26 0.87 -11.93
C GLU A 63 6.85 0.55 -11.40
N HIS A 64 6.48 1.19 -10.30
CA HIS A 64 5.26 0.94 -9.53
C HIS A 64 4.16 1.98 -9.79
N GLU A 65 4.47 3.04 -10.53
CA GLU A 65 3.57 4.17 -10.81
C GLU A 65 2.32 3.75 -11.60
N LEU A 66 2.45 2.75 -12.47
CA LEU A 66 1.32 2.14 -13.18
C LEU A 66 0.40 1.38 -12.21
N ILE A 67 0.97 0.71 -11.22
CA ILE A 67 0.24 -0.04 -10.19
C ILE A 67 -0.52 0.93 -9.28
N GLU A 68 0.11 2.04 -8.88
CA GLU A 68 -0.55 3.12 -8.14
C GLU A 68 -1.77 3.65 -8.90
N THR A 69 -1.61 3.88 -10.21
CA THR A 69 -2.69 4.37 -11.07
C THR A 69 -3.81 3.34 -11.24
N GLU A 70 -3.48 2.05 -11.29
CA GLU A 70 -4.46 0.96 -11.27
C GLU A 70 -5.26 0.94 -9.97
N LEU A 71 -4.60 0.99 -8.80
CA LEU A 71 -5.26 1.02 -7.49
C LEU A 71 -6.20 2.21 -7.32
N LYS A 72 -5.79 3.40 -7.77
CA LYS A 72 -6.63 4.61 -7.75
C LYS A 72 -7.89 4.46 -8.58
N ARG A 73 -7.81 3.80 -9.75
CA ARG A 73 -8.97 3.54 -10.61
C ARG A 73 -9.95 2.52 -10.02
N LEU A 74 -9.47 1.62 -9.17
CA LEU A 74 -10.31 0.66 -8.47
C LEU A 74 -11.13 1.29 -7.32
N GLY A 75 -10.99 2.60 -7.06
CA GLY A 75 -11.92 3.36 -6.23
C GLY A 75 -11.66 3.32 -4.72
N LYS A 76 -10.50 2.81 -4.27
CA LYS A 76 -10.02 3.00 -2.90
C LYS A 76 -8.70 3.76 -2.89
N THR A 77 -8.50 4.50 -1.81
CA THR A 77 -7.30 5.30 -1.55
C THR A 77 -6.20 4.52 -0.84
#